data_AF-I4EAR9-F1
#
_entry.id   AF-I4EAR9-F1
#
_cell.length_a   1.000
_cell.length_b   1.000
_cell.length_c   1.000
_cell.angle_alpha   90.00
_cell.angle_beta   90.00
_cell.angle_gamma   90.00
#
_symmetry.space_group_name_H-M   'P 1'
#
loop_
_entity.id
_entity.type
_entity.pdbx_description
1 polymer ?
#
loop_
_entity_poly.entity_id
_entity_poly.type
_entity_poly.pdbx_seq_one_letter_code
_entity_poly.pdbx_strand_id
1 'polypeptide(L)'
;MHDVSATPRATLTRAREIARKAGLRHVYTGNVHDEAGQSTYCHVCGARVIGRDWYEITSWALNDNGCCRSCGARCASVLEESHGSWGARRTPIEFGVEGSPARSSAPNL
;
A
#
# COMPACT_ATOMS: atom_id res chain seq x y z
N MET A 1 -9.38 4.80 -21.78
CA MET A 1 -9.20 6.25 -22.03
C MET A 1 -7.74 6.45 -22.39
N HIS A 2 -7.44 6.59 -23.68
CA HIS A 2 -6.07 6.74 -24.22
C HIS A 2 -5.88 8.09 -24.92
N ASP A 3 -6.95 8.86 -24.96
CA ASP A 3 -7.13 10.16 -25.58
C ASP A 3 -6.72 11.32 -24.66
N VAL A 4 -6.43 11.05 -23.38
CA VAL A 4 -5.92 12.03 -22.43
C VAL A 4 -4.62 11.55 -21.78
N SER A 5 -3.71 12.49 -21.54
CA SER A 5 -2.47 12.22 -20.81
C SER A 5 -2.77 11.82 -19.36
N ALA A 6 -1.91 10.99 -18.78
CA ALA A 6 -1.96 10.67 -17.36
C ALA A 6 -1.88 11.94 -16.49
N THR A 7 -2.57 11.93 -15.35
CA THR A 7 -2.53 13.02 -14.37
C THR A 7 -1.07 13.25 -13.92
N PRO A 8 -0.52 14.47 -14.06
CA PRO A 8 0.84 14.75 -13.65
C PRO A 8 1.08 14.46 -12.17
N ARG A 9 2.27 13.93 -11.84
CA ARG A 9 2.66 13.60 -10.46
C ARG A 9 2.54 14.79 -9.51
N ALA A 10 2.94 15.98 -9.95
CA ALA A 10 2.83 17.21 -9.17
C ALA A 10 1.38 17.53 -8.77
N THR A 11 0.41 17.23 -9.62
CA THR A 11 -1.02 17.40 -9.33
C THR A 11 -1.45 16.46 -8.20
N LEU A 12 -0.98 15.21 -8.21
CA LEU A 12 -1.27 14.23 -7.16
C LEU A 12 -0.65 14.65 -5.82
N THR A 13 0.61 15.09 -5.82
CA THR A 13 1.31 15.60 -4.62
C THR A 13 0.55 16.79 -4.03
N ARG A 14 0.16 17.76 -4.87
CA ARG A 14 -0.63 18.92 -4.45
C ARG A 14 -1.98 18.52 -3.87
N ALA A 15 -2.70 17.60 -4.51
CA ALA A 15 -3.99 17.10 -4.01
C ALA A 15 -3.84 16.46 -2.63
N ARG A 16 -2.78 15.68 -2.42
CA ARG A 16 -2.45 15.08 -1.12
C ARG A 16 -2.19 16.13 -0.05
N GLU A 17 -1.44 17.18 -0.37
CA GLU A 17 -1.19 18.28 0.59
C GLU A 17 -2.48 18.99 1.01
N ILE A 18 -3.37 19.29 0.06
CA ILE A 18 -4.67 19.91 0.34
C ILE A 18 -5.49 19.02 1.27
N ALA A 19 -5.57 17.72 0.97
CA ALA A 19 -6.29 16.74 1.78
C ALA A 19 -5.75 16.67 3.22
N ARG A 20 -4.43 16.67 3.40
CA ARG A 20 -3.80 16.70 4.73
C ARG A 20 -4.11 18.00 5.48
N LYS A 21 -4.07 19.16 4.80
CA LYS A 21 -4.45 20.46 5.38
C LYS A 21 -5.93 20.51 5.79
N ALA A 22 -6.79 19.75 5.12
CA ALA A 22 -8.20 19.58 5.49
C ALA A 22 -8.41 18.62 6.68
N GLY A 23 -7.36 18.07 7.28
CA GLY A 23 -7.43 17.19 8.44
C GLY A 23 -7.53 15.70 8.12
N LEU A 24 -7.43 15.30 6.84
CA LEU A 24 -7.38 13.89 6.47
C LEU A 24 -6.03 13.29 6.90
N ARG A 25 -6.10 12.22 7.70
CA ARG A 25 -4.93 11.60 8.34
C ARG A 25 -4.16 10.67 7.42
N HIS A 26 -4.87 9.94 6.56
CA HIS A 26 -4.31 8.90 5.70
C HIS A 26 -4.71 9.18 4.24
N VAL A 27 -3.79 9.78 3.49
CA VAL A 27 -4.00 10.17 2.09
C VAL A 27 -2.81 9.70 1.27
N TYR A 28 -3.08 8.95 0.20
CA TYR A 28 -2.06 8.28 -0.59
C TYR A 28 -2.09 8.71 -2.06
N THR A 29 -0.92 8.83 -2.68
CA THR A 29 -0.82 8.99 -4.14
C THR A 29 -0.82 7.62 -4.82
N GLY A 30 -1.75 7.40 -5.75
CA GLY A 30 -1.92 6.13 -6.45
C GLY A 30 -1.15 6.06 -7.78
N ASN A 31 -0.78 4.85 -8.21
CA ASN A 31 -0.24 4.53 -9.54
C ASN A 31 0.98 5.37 -10.00
N VAL A 32 1.79 5.86 -9.06
CA VAL A 32 3.05 6.58 -9.30
C VAL A 32 4.10 6.10 -8.30
N HIS A 33 5.39 6.25 -8.58
CA HIS A 33 6.45 5.96 -7.60
C HIS A 33 6.66 7.15 -6.66
N ASP A 34 6.00 7.19 -5.52
CA ASP A 34 6.06 8.32 -4.58
C ASP A 34 6.03 7.77 -3.14
N GLU A 35 7.19 7.32 -2.65
CA GLU A 35 7.28 6.65 -1.36
C GLU A 35 6.72 7.51 -0.22
N ALA A 36 7.05 8.81 -0.22
CA ALA A 36 6.51 9.75 0.76
C ALA A 36 5.00 9.85 0.66
N GLY A 37 4.46 9.85 -0.55
CA GLY A 37 3.04 9.79 -0.92
C GLY A 37 2.31 8.52 -0.53
N GLN A 38 3.00 7.38 -0.58
CA GLN A 38 2.41 6.05 -0.52
C GLN A 38 2.58 5.36 0.83
N SER A 39 3.47 5.89 1.66
CA SER A 39 3.74 5.42 3.01
C SER A 39 2.64 5.85 4.00
N THR A 40 2.43 5.02 5.02
CA THR A 40 1.57 5.31 6.15
C THR A 40 2.37 5.98 7.26
N TYR A 41 1.83 7.07 7.80
CA TYR A 41 2.42 7.82 8.90
C TYR A 41 1.53 7.76 10.14
N CYS A 42 2.16 7.74 11.31
CA CYS A 42 1.49 7.82 12.59
C CYS A 42 0.77 9.17 12.70
N HIS A 43 -0.54 9.12 12.99
CA HIS A 43 -1.35 10.33 13.14
C HIS A 43 -1.06 11.12 14.44
N VAL A 44 -0.30 10.54 15.37
CA VAL A 44 0.09 11.19 16.64
C VAL A 44 1.47 11.81 16.53
N CYS A 45 2.51 11.02 16.24
CA CYS A 45 3.90 11.51 16.24
C CYS A 45 4.48 11.83 14.85
N GLY A 46 3.76 11.53 13.77
CA GLY A 46 4.24 11.76 12.41
C GLY A 46 5.30 10.77 11.90
N ALA A 47 5.75 9.80 12.72
CA ALA A 47 6.70 8.79 12.28
C ALA A 47 6.12 7.93 11.15
N ARG A 48 6.96 7.56 10.17
CA ARG A 48 6.59 6.59 9.14
C ARG A 48 6.43 5.21 9.78
N VAL A 49 5.22 4.66 9.74
CA VAL A 49 4.91 3.36 10.35
C VAL A 49 4.93 2.22 9.34
N ILE A 50 4.55 2.50 8.09
CA ILE A 50 4.67 1.55 6.98
C ILE A 50 5.24 2.32 5.80
N GLY A 51 6.46 2.00 5.40
CA GLY A 51 7.06 2.51 4.17
C GLY A 51 6.55 1.71 2.98
N ARG A 52 6.18 2.41 1.91
CA ARG A 52 5.71 1.75 0.69
C ARG A 52 6.12 2.54 -0.54
N ASP A 53 6.72 1.86 -1.49
CA ASP A 53 6.92 2.35 -2.86
C ASP A 53 6.23 1.38 -3.81
N TRP A 54 5.14 1.84 -4.39
CA TRP A 54 4.30 1.05 -5.28
C TRP A 54 3.79 -0.24 -4.61
N TYR A 55 4.17 -1.43 -5.09
CA TYR A 55 3.78 -2.72 -4.50
C TYR A 55 4.81 -3.28 -3.50
N GLU A 56 5.88 -2.53 -3.19
CA GLU A 56 6.89 -2.96 -2.24
C GLU A 56 6.72 -2.28 -0.89
N ILE A 57 6.83 -3.07 0.19
CA ILE A 57 6.94 -2.56 1.55
C ILE A 57 8.42 -2.30 1.84
N THR A 58 8.77 -1.03 2.07
CA THR A 58 10.16 -0.59 2.29
C THR A 58 10.53 -0.50 3.77
N SER A 59 9.55 -0.40 4.67
CA SER A 59 9.79 -0.41 6.12
C SER A 59 8.53 -0.75 6.92
N TRP A 60 8.73 -1.33 8.11
CA TRP A 60 7.65 -1.70 9.04
C TRP A 60 8.03 -1.31 10.47
N ALA A 61 7.44 -0.23 10.95
CA ALA A 61 7.68 0.33 12.28
C ALA A 61 6.43 0.25 13.17
N LEU A 62 5.68 -0.85 13.02
CA LEU A 62 4.58 -1.25 13.90
C LEU A 62 5.01 -2.43 14.76
N ASN A 63 4.58 -2.45 16.02
CA ASN A 63 4.69 -3.62 16.89
C ASN A 63 3.60 -4.66 16.56
N ASP A 64 3.64 -5.79 17.24
CA ASP A 64 2.78 -6.95 16.96
C ASP A 64 1.30 -6.64 17.27
N ASN A 65 1.04 -5.64 18.11
CA ASN A 65 -0.29 -5.10 18.37
C ASN A 65 -0.74 -4.04 17.34
N GLY A 66 0.02 -3.86 16.25
CA GLY A 66 -0.18 -2.85 15.21
C GLY A 66 -0.18 -1.40 15.74
N CYS A 67 0.66 -1.12 16.73
CA CYS A 67 0.90 0.22 17.27
C CYS A 67 2.24 0.77 16.79
N CYS A 68 2.32 2.09 16.64
CA CYS A 68 3.54 2.80 16.27
C CYS A 68 4.67 2.49 17.27
N ARG A 69 5.83 2.01 16.78
CA ARG A 69 6.98 1.73 17.65
C ARG A 69 7.57 2.98 18.31
N SER A 70 7.34 4.17 17.74
CA SER A 70 7.88 5.43 18.27
C SER A 70 7.04 6.05 19.39
N CYS A 71 5.71 5.86 19.40
CA CYS A 71 4.83 6.53 20.37
C CYS A 71 3.71 5.66 20.96
N GLY A 72 3.57 4.40 20.52
CA GLY A 72 2.54 3.48 21.01
C GLY A 72 1.13 3.72 20.46
N ALA A 73 0.91 4.77 19.65
CA ALA A 73 -0.41 5.03 19.08
C ALA A 73 -0.85 3.90 18.12
N ARG A 74 -2.09 3.42 18.26
CA ARG A 74 -2.69 2.40 17.39
C ARG A 74 -2.79 2.91 15.95
N CYS A 75 -2.30 2.13 14.99
CA CYS A 75 -2.58 2.39 13.58
C CYS A 75 -4.03 2.00 13.27
N ALA A 76 -4.76 2.84 12.53
CA ALA A 76 -6.17 2.60 12.23
C ALA A 76 -6.39 1.48 11.17
N SER A 77 -5.34 1.06 10.47
CA SER A 77 -5.40 0.01 9.44
C SER A 77 -5.57 -1.38 10.05
N VAL A 78 -6.33 -2.25 9.39
CA VAL A 78 -6.39 -3.69 9.67
C VAL A 78 -5.16 -4.34 9.05
N LEU A 79 -4.29 -4.89 9.90
CA LEU A 79 -2.97 -5.40 9.51
C LEU A 79 -2.72 -6.73 10.21
N GLU A 80 -1.97 -7.59 9.54
CA GLU A 80 -1.30 -8.71 10.18
C GLU A 80 -0.12 -8.21 11.04
N GLU A 81 0.50 -9.12 11.80
CA GLU A 81 1.65 -8.81 12.67
C GLU A 81 2.87 -8.33 11.85
N SER A 82 3.04 -8.85 10.63
CA SER A 82 4.15 -8.53 9.73
C SER A 82 3.67 -8.32 8.28
N HIS A 83 4.56 -7.78 7.44
CA HIS A 83 4.25 -7.51 6.03
C HIS A 83 4.34 -8.74 5.10
N GLY A 84 4.71 -9.91 5.62
CA GLY A 84 4.95 -11.11 4.81
C GLY A 84 6.08 -10.92 3.77
N SER A 85 6.12 -11.78 2.75
CA SER A 85 7.18 -11.81 1.73
C SER A 85 6.68 -11.71 0.29
N TRP A 86 5.44 -11.26 0.08
CA TRP A 86 4.81 -11.23 -1.26
C TRP A 86 5.54 -10.32 -2.26
N GLY A 87 6.01 -9.15 -1.82
CA GLY A 87 6.69 -8.17 -2.68
C GLY A 87 5.84 -7.65 -3.84
N ALA A 88 6.46 -7.24 -4.94
CA ALA A 88 5.77 -6.75 -6.14
C ALA A 88 5.21 -7.87 -7.06
N ARG A 89 5.04 -9.09 -6.53
CA ARG A 89 4.59 -10.25 -7.30
C ARG A 89 3.14 -10.07 -7.78
N ARG A 90 2.87 -10.54 -8.98
CA ARG A 90 1.52 -10.68 -9.53
C ARG A 90 1.23 -12.16 -9.75
N THR A 91 0.08 -12.62 -9.29
CA THR A 91 -0.40 -13.98 -9.53
C THR A 91 -1.72 -13.87 -10.30
N PRO A 92 -1.81 -14.45 -11.50
CA PRO A 92 -3.08 -14.54 -12.23
C PRO A 92 -4.11 -15.28 -11.37
N ILE A 93 -5.35 -14.78 -11.36
CA ILE A 93 -6.47 -15.48 -10.74
C ILE A 93 -7.21 -16.23 -11.84
N GLU A 94 -7.27 -17.55 -11.71
CA GLU A 94 -8.12 -18.38 -12.55
C GLU A 94 -9.52 -18.42 -11.93
N PHE A 95 -10.51 -17.88 -12.65
CA PHE A 95 -11.90 -18.09 -12.28
C PHE A 95 -12.30 -19.46 -12.80
N GLY A 96 -12.56 -20.41 -11.90
CA GLY A 96 -13.09 -21.71 -12.26
C GLY A 96 -14.45 -21.55 -12.91
N VAL A 97 -14.60 -22.03 -14.15
CA VAL A 97 -15.92 -22.29 -14.72
C VAL A 97 -16.37 -23.63 -14.13
N GLU A 98 -17.47 -23.65 -13.38
CA GLU A 98 -18.05 -24.89 -12.85
C GLU A 98 -18.12 -25.95 -13.97
N GLY A 99 -17.43 -27.08 -13.78
CA GLY A 99 -17.42 -28.21 -14.72
C GLY A 99 -16.14 -28.43 -15.54
N SER A 100 -15.08 -27.61 -15.40
CA SER A 100 -13.79 -27.91 -16.05
C SER A 100 -12.92 -28.85 -15.18
N PRO A 101 -12.34 -29.94 -15.73
CA PRO A 101 -11.45 -30.79 -14.95
C PRO A 101 -10.20 -30.00 -14.55
N ALA A 102 -9.83 -30.09 -13.27
CA ALA A 102 -8.65 -29.43 -12.71
C ALA A 102 -7.40 -29.81 -13.53
N ARG A 103 -6.76 -28.81 -14.15
CA ARG A 103 -5.44 -29.02 -14.75
C ARG A 103 -4.42 -29.03 -13.63
N SER A 104 -3.70 -30.14 -13.51
CA SER A 104 -2.54 -30.28 -12.63
C SER A 104 -1.49 -29.22 -13.02
N SER A 105 -1.32 -28.21 -12.17
CA SER A 105 -0.21 -27.27 -12.26
C SER A 105 1.06 -27.97 -11.77
N ALA A 106 1.85 -28.52 -12.69
CA ALA A 106 3.22 -28.90 -12.39
C ALA A 106 4.05 -27.63 -12.09
N PRO A 107 4.94 -27.64 -11.09
CA PRO A 107 5.80 -26.51 -10.81
C PRO A 107 6.81 -26.34 -11.95
N ASN A 108 6.90 -25.12 -12.50
CA ASN A 108 7.97 -24.74 -13.42
C ASN A 108 9.32 -24.83 -12.67
N LEU A 109 10.22 -25.65 -13.20
CA LEU A 109 11.66 -25.69 -12.88
C LEU A 109 12.35 -24.37 -13.30
#